data_AF-A0A8J6L0Q0-F1
#
_entry.id   AF-A0A8J6L0Q0-F1
#
_cell.length_a   1.000
_cell.length_b   1.000
_cell.length_c   1.000
_cell.angle_alpha   90.00
_cell.angle_beta   90.00
_cell.angle_gamma   90.00
#
_symmetry.space_group_name_H-M   'P 1'
#
loop_
_entity.id
_entity.type
_entity.pdbx_description
1 polymer ?
#
loop_
_entity_poly.entity_id
_entity_poly.type
_entity_poly.pdbx_seq_one_letter_code
_entity_poly.pdbx_strand_id
1 'polypeptide(L)'
;MSMRGRTIIFSIYQPPYSIFRLIDSLTLVASGKVMFHGPAQEALEYFKSAGYNYDSHNNPADFFLNIINGGFSALLDTEEDDHEANEHKELSERQNHDSENLANMYTQSSLYSEMRTELDPLLEEQTARRSSALGEIMLK
;
A
#
# COMPACT_ATOMS: atom_id res chain seq x y z
N MET A 1 -22.36 9.02 -3.39
CA MET A 1 -22.00 8.98 -4.83
C MET A 1 -21.49 7.60 -5.24
N SER A 2 -20.65 6.93 -4.42
CA SER A 2 -20.24 5.52 -4.62
C SER A 2 -21.43 4.55 -4.55
N MET A 3 -22.27 4.68 -3.51
CA MET A 3 -23.50 3.87 -3.29
C MET A 3 -24.54 3.88 -4.43
N ARG A 4 -24.32 4.68 -5.49
CA ARG A 4 -25.15 4.68 -6.71
C ARG A 4 -24.53 3.84 -7.83
N GLY A 5 -23.69 2.86 -7.49
CA GLY A 5 -23.01 1.98 -8.45
C GLY A 5 -21.88 2.66 -9.21
N ARG A 6 -21.18 3.62 -8.61
CA ARG A 6 -20.03 4.29 -9.22
C ARG A 6 -18.75 3.95 -8.49
N THR A 7 -17.73 3.51 -9.23
CA THR A 7 -16.37 3.37 -8.72
C THR A 7 -15.71 4.75 -8.62
N ILE A 8 -15.21 5.08 -7.44
CA ILE A 8 -14.50 6.34 -7.18
C ILE A 8 -13.09 5.97 -6.70
N ILE A 9 -12.08 6.39 -7.45
CA ILE A 9 -10.67 6.20 -7.12
C ILE A 9 -10.09 7.59 -6.89
N PHE A 10 -9.40 7.78 -5.77
CA PHE A 10 -8.77 9.05 -5.41
C PHE A 10 -7.52 8.80 -4.58
N SER A 11 -6.62 9.78 -4.59
CA SER A 11 -5.50 9.85 -3.67
C SER A 11 -5.82 10.90 -2.61
N ILE A 12 -5.54 10.58 -1.35
CA ILE A 12 -5.72 11.49 -0.23
C ILE A 12 -4.48 11.44 0.67
N TYR A 13 -3.98 12.61 1.04
CA TYR A 13 -2.92 12.72 2.03
C TYR A 13 -3.55 12.98 3.39
N GLN A 14 -3.17 12.15 4.38
CA GLN A 14 -3.50 12.34 5.78
C GLN A 14 -5.00 12.62 6.08
N PRO A 15 -5.93 11.74 5.65
CA PRO A 15 -7.34 11.93 5.94
C PRO A 15 -7.62 11.93 7.45
N PRO A 16 -8.52 12.78 7.95
CA PRO A 16 -9.00 12.66 9.32
C PRO A 16 -9.75 11.33 9.49
N TYR A 17 -9.79 10.81 10.71
CA TYR A 17 -10.41 9.51 11.03
C TYR A 17 -11.85 9.39 10.52
N SER A 18 -12.63 10.46 10.59
CA SER A 18 -14.01 10.52 10.09
C SER A 18 -14.13 10.22 8.59
N ILE A 19 -13.12 10.58 7.81
CA ILE A 19 -13.03 10.31 6.37
C ILE A 19 -12.43 8.92 6.13
N PHE A 20 -11.38 8.55 6.86
CA PHE A 20 -10.76 7.22 6.71
C PHE A 20 -11.77 6.09 6.88
N ARG A 21 -12.69 6.22 7.84
CA ARG A 21 -13.78 5.24 8.08
C ARG A 21 -14.76 5.04 6.93
N LEU A 22 -14.78 5.94 5.95
CA LEU A 22 -15.67 5.87 4.78
C LEU A 22 -15.02 5.19 3.58
N ILE A 23 -13.74 4.81 3.70
CA ILE A 23 -12.99 4.18 2.62
C ILE A 23 -13.31 2.68 2.61
N ASP A 24 -13.74 2.18 1.45
CA ASP A 24 -14.03 0.76 1.24
C ASP A 24 -12.71 -0.03 1.02
N SER A 25 -11.84 0.45 0.13
CA SER A 25 -10.55 -0.17 -0.20
C SER A 25 -9.41 0.83 -0.07
N LEU A 26 -8.30 0.37 0.52
CA LEU A 26 -7.09 1.15 0.73
C LEU A 26 -5.95 0.59 -0.11
N THR A 27 -5.23 1.47 -0.80
CA THR A 27 -3.95 1.16 -1.44
C THR A 27 -2.87 2.05 -0.85
N LEU A 28 -1.83 1.45 -0.27
CA LEU A 28 -0.66 2.16 0.22
C LEU A 28 0.49 2.00 -0.77
N VAL A 29 1.05 3.13 -1.20
CA VAL A 29 2.14 3.17 -2.19
C VAL A 29 3.28 4.00 -1.63
N ALA A 30 4.50 3.44 -1.66
CA ALA A 30 5.74 4.15 -1.36
C ALA A 30 6.82 3.70 -2.34
N SER A 31 7.69 4.63 -2.76
CA SER A 31 8.80 4.34 -3.67
C SER A 31 8.41 3.57 -4.95
N GLY A 32 7.20 3.85 -5.48
CA GLY A 32 6.66 3.18 -6.68
C GLY A 32 6.17 1.74 -6.46
N LYS A 33 6.16 1.25 -5.22
CA LYS A 33 5.73 -0.10 -4.85
C LYS A 33 4.48 -0.08 -3.98
N VAL A 34 3.68 -1.13 -4.10
CA VAL A 34 2.47 -1.32 -3.29
C VAL A 34 2.87 -2.02 -1.99
N MET A 35 2.59 -1.37 -0.86
CA MET A 35 2.87 -1.91 0.48
C MET A 35 1.65 -2.62 1.08
N PHE A 36 0.47 -2.30 0.57
CA PHE A 36 -0.79 -2.91 0.94
C PHE A 36 -1.85 -2.56 -0.11
N HIS A 37 -2.68 -3.52 -0.47
CA HIS A 37 -3.96 -3.27 -1.13
C HIS A 37 -5.00 -4.26 -0.61
N GLY A 38 -6.18 -3.75 -0.26
CA GLY A 38 -7.26 -4.56 0.29
C GLY A 38 -8.35 -3.72 0.97
N PRO A 39 -9.24 -4.34 1.73
CA PRO A 39 -10.25 -3.64 2.53
C PRO A 39 -9.58 -2.70 3.55
N ALA A 40 -10.06 -1.45 3.64
CA ALA A 40 -9.43 -0.46 4.53
C ALA A 40 -9.49 -0.87 6.01
N GLN A 41 -10.51 -1.65 6.39
CA GLN A 41 -10.73 -2.13 7.76
C GLN A 41 -9.78 -3.28 8.14
N GLU A 42 -9.24 -4.02 7.17
CA GLU A 42 -8.31 -5.14 7.39
C GLU A 42 -6.84 -4.69 7.43
N ALA A 43 -6.54 -3.50 6.90
CA ALA A 43 -5.19 -2.95 6.85
C ALA A 43 -4.51 -2.93 8.21
N LEU A 44 -5.26 -2.62 9.28
CA LEU A 44 -4.70 -2.56 10.62
C LEU A 44 -4.23 -3.94 11.12
N GLU A 45 -5.07 -4.97 10.96
CA GLU A 45 -4.71 -6.33 11.37
C GLU A 45 -3.57 -6.89 10.53
N TYR A 46 -3.50 -6.55 9.24
CA TYR A 46 -2.37 -6.88 8.38
C TYR A 46 -1.05 -6.36 8.96
N PHE A 47 -0.95 -5.06 9.26
CA PHE A 47 0.28 -4.50 9.84
C PHE A 47 0.56 -5.00 11.26
N LYS A 48 -0.47 -5.24 12.08
CA LYS A 48 -0.27 -5.86 13.41
C LYS A 48 0.29 -7.27 13.30
N SER A 49 -0.17 -8.07 12.34
CA SER A 49 0.34 -9.43 12.09
C SER A 49 1.80 -9.45 11.65
N ALA A 50 2.27 -8.35 11.05
CA ALA A 50 3.65 -8.12 10.67
C ALA A 50 4.54 -7.60 11.81
N GLY A 51 3.98 -7.38 13.01
CA GLY A 51 4.72 -6.92 14.19
C GLY A 51 4.66 -5.41 14.46
N TYR A 52 3.88 -4.63 13.70
CA TYR A 52 3.70 -3.22 13.97
C TYR A 52 2.69 -2.98 15.10
N ASN A 53 3.10 -2.21 16.11
CA ASN A 53 2.25 -1.87 17.23
C ASN A 53 1.38 -0.65 16.92
N TYR A 54 0.08 -0.76 17.17
CA TYR A 54 -0.87 0.32 16.97
C TYR A 54 -1.51 0.76 18.30
N ASP A 55 -1.48 2.07 18.56
CA ASP A 55 -2.25 2.70 19.63
C ASP A 55 -3.66 3.05 19.12
N SER A 56 -4.69 2.54 19.79
CA SER A 56 -6.10 2.79 19.47
C SER A 56 -6.51 4.27 19.50
N HIS A 57 -5.72 5.14 20.14
CA HIS A 57 -5.97 6.57 20.17
C HIS A 57 -5.44 7.29 18.92
N ASN A 58 -4.62 6.62 18.10
CA ASN A 58 -4.05 7.19 16.89
C ASN A 58 -4.99 7.02 15.68
N ASN A 59 -4.96 7.97 14.77
CA ASN A 59 -5.64 7.84 13.49
C ASN A 59 -4.93 6.75 12.65
N PRO A 60 -5.64 5.72 12.13
CA PRO A 60 -5.04 4.67 11.30
C PRO A 60 -4.32 5.22 10.07
N ALA A 61 -4.83 6.30 9.47
CA ALA A 61 -4.20 6.89 8.29
C ALA A 61 -2.80 7.44 8.60
N ASP A 62 -2.64 8.09 9.77
CA ASP A 62 -1.35 8.57 10.25
C ASP A 62 -0.41 7.40 10.57
N PHE A 63 -0.93 6.34 11.20
CA PHE A 63 -0.20 5.12 11.47
C PHE A 63 0.37 4.47 10.19
N PHE A 64 -0.46 4.30 9.16
CA PHE A 64 -0.02 3.71 7.88
C PHE A 64 1.01 4.58 7.17
N LEU A 65 0.83 5.91 7.16
CA LEU A 65 1.81 6.83 6.58
C LEU A 65 3.15 6.74 7.30
N ASN A 66 3.15 6.64 8.63
CA ASN A 66 4.38 6.48 9.40
C ASN A 66 5.10 5.16 9.06
N ILE A 67 4.37 4.05 8.89
CA ILE A 67 4.97 2.76 8.49
C ILE A 67 5.65 2.87 7.12
N ILE A 68 4.93 3.35 6.10
CA ILE A 68 5.46 3.35 4.73
C ILE A 68 6.55 4.41 4.50
N ASN A 69 6.68 5.38 5.42
CA ASN A 69 7.76 6.37 5.42
C ASN A 69 8.95 5.95 6.31
N GLY A 70 8.95 4.75 6.90
CA GLY A 70 10.03 4.26 7.77
C GLY A 70 10.04 4.87 9.18
N GLY A 71 8.99 5.58 9.58
CA GLY A 71 8.91 6.29 10.87
C GLY A 71 8.87 5.39 12.10
N PHE A 72 8.48 4.12 11.99
CA PHE A 72 8.49 3.17 13.11
C PHE A 72 9.84 2.47 13.32
N SER A 73 10.72 2.48 12.31
CA SER A 73 12.09 1.95 12.41
C SER A 73 12.91 2.74 13.44
N ALA A 74 12.71 4.07 13.48
CA ALA A 74 13.39 4.97 14.42
C ALA A 74 12.97 4.81 15.89
N LEU A 75 11.84 4.15 16.19
CA LEU A 75 11.37 3.95 17.57
C LEU A 75 11.80 2.60 18.16
N LEU A 76 12.31 1.68 17.33
CA LEU A 76 12.81 0.38 17.77
C LEU A 76 14.30 0.42 18.13
N ASP A 77 15.04 1.42 17.63
CA ASP A 77 16.45 1.69 17.95
C ASP A 77 16.57 2.90 18.88
N THR A 78 16.35 2.73 20.19
CA THR A 78 16.85 3.71 21.17
C THR A 78 18.18 3.21 21.72
N GLU A 79 19.26 3.54 21.04
CA GLU A 79 20.57 3.76 21.66
C GLU A 79 21.07 5.09 21.07
N GLU A 80 21.19 6.09 21.93
CA GLU A 80 21.70 7.42 21.61
C GLU A 80 23.17 7.31 21.18
N ASP A 81 23.53 7.80 19.99
CA ASP A 81 24.91 8.21 19.73
C ASP A 81 24.99 9.32 18.67
N ASP A 82 25.58 10.45 19.10
CA ASP A 82 25.74 11.73 18.39
C ASP A 82 26.74 11.62 17.22
N HIS A 83 26.33 11.56 15.94
CA HIS A 83 27.24 11.82 14.80
C HIS A 83 26.55 12.42 13.55
N GLU A 84 26.38 13.75 13.57
CA GLU A 84 25.59 14.63 12.69
C GLU A 84 26.09 14.88 11.22
N ALA A 85 26.81 13.96 10.55
CA ALA A 85 27.25 14.26 9.16
C ALA A 85 27.29 13.09 8.15
N ASN A 86 27.07 11.84 8.58
CA ASN A 86 26.97 10.66 7.69
C ASN A 86 25.51 10.20 7.47
N GLU A 87 24.56 10.88 8.11
CA GLU A 87 23.18 10.43 8.29
C GLU A 87 22.38 10.38 6.99
N HIS A 88 22.56 11.32 6.06
CA HIS A 88 21.71 11.40 4.86
C HIS A 88 21.82 10.18 3.93
N LYS A 89 22.99 9.53 3.88
CA LYS A 89 23.18 8.33 3.04
C LYS A 89 22.63 7.09 3.74
N GLU A 90 22.95 6.90 5.02
CA GLU A 90 22.48 5.78 5.83
C GLU A 90 20.96 5.81 6.03
N LEU A 91 20.36 6.98 6.25
CA LEU A 91 18.91 7.15 6.35
C LEU A 91 18.21 6.78 5.04
N SER A 92 18.77 7.17 3.88
CA SER A 92 18.21 6.79 2.58
C SER A 92 18.32 5.27 2.34
N GLU A 93 19.42 4.64 2.74
CA GLU A 93 19.65 3.21 2.56
C GLU A 93 18.74 2.37 3.48
N ARG A 94 18.56 2.78 4.74
CA ARG A 94 17.61 2.15 5.69
C ARG A 94 16.16 2.30 5.22
N GLN A 95 15.75 3.50 4.83
CA GLN A 95 14.39 3.77 4.37
C GLN A 95 14.06 3.01 3.08
N ASN A 96 15.05 2.81 2.20
CA ASN A 96 14.91 1.96 1.02
C ASN A 96 14.77 0.48 1.40
N HIS A 97 15.54 -0.01 2.38
CA HIS A 97 15.44 -1.39 2.84
C HIS A 97 14.08 -1.71 3.47
N ASP A 98 13.56 -0.80 4.31
CA ASP A 98 12.25 -0.95 4.95
C ASP A 98 11.11 -0.93 3.92
N SER A 99 11.19 -0.04 2.93
CA SER A 99 10.25 0.00 1.81
C SER A 99 10.29 -1.28 0.97
N GLU A 100 11.46 -1.87 0.76
CA GLU A 100 11.62 -3.13 0.03
C GLU A 100 10.98 -4.29 0.81
N ASN A 101 11.25 -4.36 2.11
CA ASN A 101 10.73 -5.40 3.00
C ASN A 101 9.20 -5.35 3.07
N LEU A 102 8.60 -4.17 3.20
CA LEU A 102 7.15 -3.98 3.19
C LEU A 102 6.51 -4.42 1.86
N ALA A 103 7.13 -4.10 0.72
CA ALA A 103 6.65 -4.52 -0.59
C ALA A 103 6.72 -6.05 -0.74
N ASN A 104 7.82 -6.65 -0.28
CA ASN A 104 7.99 -8.11 -0.32
C ASN A 104 6.97 -8.81 0.58
N MET A 105 6.75 -8.29 1.79
CA MET A 105 5.73 -8.78 2.71
C MET A 105 4.34 -8.79 2.05
N TYR A 106 3.99 -7.71 1.35
CA TYR A 106 2.71 -7.64 0.64
C TYR A 106 2.63 -8.65 -0.50
N THR A 107 3.65 -8.74 -1.36
CA THR A 107 3.63 -9.69 -2.49
C THR A 107 3.63 -11.16 -2.05
N GLN A 108 4.07 -11.46 -0.83
CA GLN A 108 4.03 -12.79 -0.23
C GLN A 108 2.77 -13.05 0.61
N SER A 109 1.91 -12.05 0.80
CA SER A 109 0.70 -12.17 1.61
C SER A 109 -0.44 -12.91 0.90
N SER A 110 -1.38 -13.46 1.68
CA SER A 110 -2.61 -14.06 1.14
C SER A 110 -3.44 -13.04 0.37
N LEU A 111 -3.51 -11.79 0.85
CA LEU A 111 -4.24 -10.69 0.21
C LEU A 111 -3.79 -10.47 -1.24
N TYR A 112 -2.48 -10.50 -1.49
CA TYR A 112 -1.94 -10.36 -2.84
C TYR A 112 -2.30 -11.56 -3.72
N SER A 113 -2.19 -12.78 -3.19
CA SER A 113 -2.56 -13.99 -3.92
C SER A 113 -4.05 -14.03 -4.29
N GLU A 114 -4.93 -13.63 -3.37
CA GLU A 114 -6.38 -13.56 -3.58
C GLU A 114 -6.71 -12.53 -4.65
N MET A 115 -6.16 -11.32 -4.54
CA MET A 115 -6.34 -10.26 -5.55
C MET A 115 -5.86 -10.71 -6.94
N ARG A 116 -4.70 -11.38 -7.03
CA ARG A 116 -4.18 -11.91 -8.30
C ARG A 116 -5.08 -12.96 -8.91
N THR A 117 -5.64 -13.84 -8.09
CA THR A 117 -6.56 -14.89 -8.54
C THR A 117 -7.82 -14.30 -9.21
N GLU A 118 -8.31 -13.16 -8.71
CA GLU A 118 -9.42 -12.43 -9.31
C GLU A 118 -8.99 -11.61 -10.54
N LEU A 119 -7.82 -10.99 -10.49
CA LEU A 119 -7.36 -10.05 -11.52
C LEU A 119 -6.82 -10.74 -12.78
N ASP A 120 -6.09 -11.85 -12.64
CA ASP A 120 -5.41 -12.50 -13.76
C ASP A 120 -6.40 -12.95 -14.87
N PRO A 121 -7.55 -13.57 -14.57
CA PRO A 121 -8.55 -13.90 -15.60
C PRO A 121 -9.11 -12.65 -16.31
N LEU A 122 -9.30 -11.55 -15.59
CA LEU A 122 -9.79 -10.29 -16.16
C LEU A 122 -8.75 -9.69 -17.11
N LEU A 123 -7.46 -9.77 -16.78
CA LEU A 123 -6.38 -9.28 -17.64
C LEU A 123 -6.26 -10.10 -18.92
N GLU A 124 -6.40 -11.43 -18.83
CA GLU A 124 -6.42 -12.32 -19.99
C GLU A 124 -7.59 -11.97 -20.93
N GLU A 125 -8.80 -11.80 -20.37
CA GLU A 125 -9.98 -11.44 -21.13
C GLU A 125 -9.82 -10.07 -21.84
N GLN A 126 -9.31 -9.06 -21.12
CA GLN A 126 -9.10 -7.73 -21.70
C GLN A 126 -8.04 -7.75 -22.81
N THR A 127 -6.99 -8.55 -22.64
CA THR A 127 -5.94 -8.71 -23.65
C THR A 127 -6.48 -9.40 -24.90
N ALA A 128 -7.30 -10.45 -24.74
CA ALA A 128 -7.98 -11.13 -25.85
C ALA A 128 -8.94 -10.21 -26.59
N ARG A 129 -9.78 -9.44 -25.87
CA ARG A 129 -10.69 -8.45 -26.46
C ARG A 129 -9.95 -7.37 -27.25
N ARG A 130 -8.84 -6.84 -26.71
CA ARG A 130 -7.99 -5.86 -27.40
C ARG A 130 -7.35 -6.44 -28.66
N SER A 131 -6.86 -7.67 -28.60
CA SER A 131 -6.27 -8.37 -29.75
C SER A 131 -7.30 -8.58 -30.87
N SER A 132 -8.53 -9.00 -30.52
CA SER A 132 -9.62 -9.17 -31.49
C SER A 132 -10.06 -7.84 -32.10
N ALA A 133 -10.17 -6.78 -31.30
CA ALA A 133 -10.55 -5.46 -31.80
C ALA A 133 -9.52 -4.88 -32.77
N LEU A 134 -8.22 -5.12 -32.53
CA LEU A 134 -7.16 -4.70 -33.45
C LEU A 134 -7.18 -5.51 -34.77
N GLY A 135 -7.50 -6.81 -34.71
CA GLY A 135 -7.65 -7.65 -35.90
C GLY A 135 -8.78 -7.20 -36.83
N GLU A 136 -9.92 -6.76 -36.27
CA GLU A 136 -11.05 -6.25 -37.07
C GLU A 136 -10.76 -4.88 -37.73
N ILE A 137 -9.92 -4.05 -37.12
CA ILE A 137 -9.52 -2.75 -37.69
C ILE A 137 -8.53 -2.94 -38.86
N MET A 138 -7.66 -3.96 -38.81
CA MET A 138 -6.67 -4.21 -39.87
C MET A 138 -7.22 -4.91 -41.12
N LEU A 139 -8.47 -5.39 -41.08
CA LEU A 139 -9.14 -6.10 -42.19
C LEU A 139 -10.15 -5.22 -42.98
N LYS A 140 -10.23 -3.93 -42.67
CA LYS A 140 -11.01 -2.91 -43.41
C LYS A 140 -10.10 -1.89 -44.07
#